data_AF-A0A1B0FKZ1-F1
#
_entry.id   AF-A0A1B0FKZ1-F1
#
_cell.length_a   1.000
_cell.length_b   1.000
_cell.length_c   1.000
_cell.angle_alpha   90.00
_cell.angle_beta   90.00
_cell.angle_gamma   90.00
#
_symmetry.space_group_name_H-M   'P 1'
#
loop_
_entity.id
_entity.type
_entity.pdbx_description
1 polymer ?
#
loop_
_entity_poly.entity_id
_entity_poly.type
_entity_poly.pdbx_seq_one_letter_code
_entity_poly.pdbx_strand_id
1 'polypeptide(L)'
;MKEESCIVLMLYYPRQNKLTTCHSLPSLPTVLHSLGIEQLATDSNPVLISAPPELAGMTLEVRLLSYDWRNQFNEFQEATRRGSFKPLCWGVKNRVVPGTEYLEGYSINVTKTYKKQRHCKHKRLFVTEETMPDISFPVLHEIDNNNVIEGAARSSQNSASETVHGLSKAQGYSQTITTTTLILTTVYLLLQHLSRRWWQCWRLHLT
;
A
#
# COMPACT_ATOMS: atom_id res chain seq x y z
N MET A 1 -25.58 -5.38 -8.31
CA MET A 1 -24.51 -5.07 -9.28
C MET A 1 -23.63 -6.30 -9.42
N LYS A 2 -23.16 -6.62 -10.63
CA LYS A 2 -22.08 -7.60 -10.82
C LYS A 2 -20.77 -6.81 -10.87
N GLU A 3 -19.81 -7.24 -10.07
CA GLU A 3 -18.48 -6.62 -10.00
C GLU A 3 -17.52 -7.43 -10.87
N GLU A 4 -16.55 -6.75 -11.49
CA GLU A 4 -15.53 -7.35 -12.35
C GLU A 4 -14.14 -7.06 -11.80
N SER A 5 -13.19 -7.98 -12.00
CA SER A 5 -11.82 -7.84 -11.51
C SER A 5 -10.79 -8.05 -12.61
N CYS A 6 -9.78 -7.17 -12.69
CA CYS A 6 -8.63 -7.29 -13.59
C CYS A 6 -7.35 -7.43 -12.76
N ILE A 7 -6.78 -8.65 -12.69
CA ILE A 7 -5.60 -8.95 -11.88
C ILE A 7 -4.61 -9.77 -12.70
N VAL A 8 -3.34 -9.36 -12.69
CA VAL A 8 -2.24 -10.14 -13.27
C VAL A 8 -1.26 -10.50 -12.14
N LEU A 9 -1.07 -11.80 -11.93
CA LEU A 9 -0.11 -12.32 -10.96
C LEU A 9 1.19 -12.66 -11.68
N MET A 10 2.30 -12.07 -11.23
CA MET A 10 3.61 -12.25 -11.86
C MET A 10 4.60 -12.90 -10.90
N LEU A 11 5.26 -13.96 -11.35
CA LEU A 11 6.45 -14.53 -10.71
C LEU A 11 7.70 -13.90 -11.31
N TYR A 12 8.60 -13.39 -10.47
CA TYR A 12 9.79 -12.69 -10.93
C TYR A 12 10.99 -12.88 -9.97
N TYR A 13 12.21 -12.68 -10.48
CA TYR A 13 13.47 -12.75 -9.72
C TYR A 13 14.39 -11.56 -10.08
N PRO A 14 15.10 -10.96 -9.11
CA PRO A 14 15.09 -11.25 -7.68
C PRO A 14 13.80 -10.77 -7.01
N ARG A 15 13.42 -11.40 -5.89
CA ARG A 15 12.25 -11.03 -5.09
C ARG A 15 12.32 -9.53 -4.72
N GLN A 16 11.28 -8.77 -5.03
CA GLN A 16 11.17 -7.36 -4.70
C GLN A 16 10.40 -7.28 -3.39
N ASN A 17 11.01 -6.65 -2.39
CA ASN A 17 10.34 -6.33 -1.14
C ASN A 17 9.70 -4.93 -1.20
N LYS A 18 10.21 -4.07 -2.09
CA LYS A 18 9.73 -2.69 -2.22
C LYS A 18 8.43 -2.58 -3.02
N LEU A 19 8.10 -3.57 -3.84
CA LEU A 19 6.93 -3.58 -4.71
C LEU A 19 6.32 -4.98 -4.73
N THR A 20 5.07 -5.08 -4.29
CA THR A 20 4.32 -6.34 -4.20
C THR A 20 3.03 -6.29 -4.99
N THR A 21 2.32 -5.17 -4.97
CA THR A 21 1.07 -4.97 -5.68
C THR A 21 1.04 -3.57 -6.24
N CYS A 22 0.58 -3.43 -7.48
CA CYS A 22 0.22 -2.14 -8.05
C CYS A 22 -1.09 -2.29 -8.81
N HIS A 23 -1.98 -1.31 -8.68
CA HIS A 23 -3.12 -1.15 -9.56
C HIS A 23 -3.28 0.31 -9.94
N SER A 24 -3.99 0.54 -11.03
CA SER A 24 -4.28 1.87 -11.54
C SER A 24 -5.78 2.08 -11.59
N LEU A 25 -6.25 3.21 -11.09
CA LEU A 25 -7.64 3.65 -11.22
C LEU A 25 -7.68 4.90 -12.09
N PRO A 26 -8.66 5.06 -12.98
CA PRO A 26 -8.84 6.30 -13.72
C PRO A 26 -9.01 7.45 -12.72
N SER A 27 -8.38 8.59 -13.00
CA SER A 27 -8.55 9.77 -12.16
C SER A 27 -9.99 10.28 -12.24
N LEU A 28 -10.45 11.01 -11.21
CA LEU A 28 -11.77 11.65 -11.24
C LEU A 28 -12.01 12.48 -12.52
N PRO A 29 -11.11 13.39 -12.95
CA PRO A 29 -11.33 14.15 -14.18
C PRO A 29 -11.44 13.24 -15.42
N THR A 30 -10.66 12.15 -15.49
CA THR A 30 -10.79 11.17 -16.58
C THR A 30 -12.16 10.51 -16.59
N VAL A 31 -12.67 10.09 -15.43
CA VAL A 31 -14.00 9.47 -15.33
C VAL A 31 -15.09 10.47 -15.76
N LEU A 32 -15.04 11.70 -15.25
CA LEU A 32 -16.02 12.73 -15.61
C LEU A 32 -16.00 13.03 -17.12
N HIS A 33 -14.81 13.25 -17.68
CA HIS A 33 -14.66 13.50 -19.11
C HIS A 33 -15.16 12.32 -19.96
N SER A 34 -14.86 11.08 -19.57
CA SER A 34 -15.33 9.88 -20.29
C SER A 34 -16.86 9.72 -20.30
N LEU A 35 -17.56 10.28 -19.29
CA LEU A 35 -19.02 10.28 -19.19
C LEU A 35 -19.67 11.52 -19.82
N GLY A 36 -18.88 12.42 -20.40
CA GLY A 36 -19.34 13.70 -20.94
C GLY A 36 -19.77 14.69 -19.85
N ILE A 37 -19.21 14.58 -18.65
CA ILE A 37 -19.45 15.49 -17.53
C ILE A 37 -18.32 16.50 -17.48
N GLU A 38 -18.66 17.78 -17.46
CA GLU A 38 -17.68 18.86 -17.40
C GLU A 38 -17.43 19.32 -15.97
N GLN A 39 -18.50 19.44 -15.18
CA GLN A 39 -18.43 19.99 -13.82
C GLN A 39 -19.44 19.34 -12.88
N LEU A 40 -19.05 19.29 -11.61
CA LEU A 40 -19.88 18.84 -10.50
C LEU A 40 -20.18 20.01 -9.56
N ALA A 41 -21.39 20.03 -8.99
CA ALA A 41 -21.77 20.94 -7.92
C ALA A 41 -21.33 20.36 -6.57
N THR A 42 -20.11 20.67 -6.14
CA THR A 42 -19.52 20.18 -4.88
C THR A 42 -20.24 20.65 -3.62
N ASP A 43 -21.02 21.73 -3.72
CA ASP A 43 -21.74 22.32 -2.58
C ASP A 43 -23.10 21.65 -2.31
N SER A 44 -23.47 20.66 -3.13
CA SER A 44 -24.71 19.90 -3.01
C SER A 44 -24.48 18.53 -2.37
N ASN A 45 -25.43 18.08 -1.56
CA ASN A 45 -25.46 16.72 -1.02
C ASN A 45 -26.81 16.07 -1.36
N PRO A 46 -26.87 15.05 -2.23
CA PRO A 46 -25.74 14.39 -2.92
C PRO A 46 -25.05 15.29 -3.96
N VAL A 47 -23.82 14.97 -4.34
CA VAL A 47 -23.07 15.71 -5.38
C VAL A 47 -23.78 15.55 -6.73
N LEU A 48 -24.25 16.66 -7.29
CA LEU A 48 -24.95 16.69 -8.58
C LEU A 48 -24.02 17.13 -9.71
N ILE A 49 -24.39 16.75 -10.94
CA ILE A 49 -23.77 17.28 -12.16
C ILE A 49 -24.26 18.71 -12.37
N SER A 50 -23.34 19.66 -12.58
CA SER A 50 -23.67 21.05 -12.90
C SER A 50 -23.61 21.34 -14.40
N ALA A 51 -22.68 20.70 -15.13
CA ALA A 51 -22.52 20.84 -16.57
C ALA A 51 -22.12 19.50 -17.21
N PRO A 52 -22.60 19.21 -18.44
CA PRO A 52 -23.35 20.09 -19.36
C PRO A 52 -24.87 20.15 -19.04
N PRO A 53 -25.64 21.12 -19.60
CA PRO A 53 -27.05 21.35 -19.21
C PRO A 53 -27.98 20.16 -19.47
N GLU A 54 -27.64 19.27 -20.41
CA GLU A 54 -28.39 18.05 -20.69
C GLU A 54 -28.32 17.04 -19.53
N LEU A 55 -27.25 17.12 -18.72
CA LEU A 55 -26.99 16.23 -17.58
C LEU A 55 -27.17 16.93 -16.22
N ALA A 56 -27.46 18.24 -16.23
CA ALA A 56 -27.54 19.04 -15.02
C ALA A 56 -28.62 18.52 -14.06
N GLY A 57 -28.28 18.43 -12.78
CA GLY A 57 -29.17 17.94 -11.72
C GLY A 57 -29.24 16.42 -11.58
N MET A 58 -28.60 15.64 -12.45
CA MET A 58 -28.45 14.19 -12.28
C MET A 58 -27.31 13.85 -11.32
N THR A 59 -27.37 12.68 -10.67
CA THR A 59 -26.24 12.11 -9.92
C THR A 59 -25.34 11.27 -10.83
N LEU A 60 -24.11 10.97 -10.37
CA LEU A 60 -23.18 10.11 -11.11
C LEU A 60 -23.73 8.69 -11.32
N GLU A 61 -24.41 8.13 -10.33
CA GLU A 61 -25.02 6.81 -10.40
C GLU A 61 -26.11 6.78 -11.48
N VAL A 62 -26.95 7.81 -11.54
CA VAL A 62 -27.99 7.94 -12.57
C VAL A 62 -27.36 8.07 -13.95
N ARG A 63 -26.27 8.83 -14.09
CA ARG A 63 -25.55 8.96 -15.36
C ARG A 63 -24.95 7.62 -15.82
N LEU A 64 -24.36 6.83 -14.91
CA LEU A 64 -23.80 5.51 -15.25
C LEU A 64 -24.85 4.51 -15.73
N LEU A 65 -26.07 4.57 -15.16
CA LEU A 65 -27.18 3.72 -15.56
C LEU A 65 -27.85 4.15 -16.87
N SER A 66 -27.88 5.46 -17.15
CA SER A 66 -28.51 6.03 -18.35
C SER A 66 -27.55 6.25 -19.53
N TYR A 67 -26.25 6.04 -19.36
CA TYR A 67 -25.25 6.20 -20.42
C TYR A 67 -25.50 5.23 -21.59
N ASP A 68 -25.35 5.72 -22.82
CA ASP A 68 -25.53 4.90 -24.03
C ASP A 68 -24.31 4.02 -24.30
N TRP A 69 -24.19 2.95 -23.50
CA TRP A 69 -23.12 1.96 -23.64
C TRP A 69 -23.11 1.28 -25.02
N ARG A 70 -24.20 1.30 -25.80
CA ARG A 70 -24.23 0.64 -27.10
C ARG A 70 -23.51 1.47 -28.16
N ASN A 71 -23.70 2.78 -28.17
CA ASN A 71 -23.15 3.64 -29.21
C ASN A 71 -21.94 4.47 -28.75
N GLN A 72 -21.79 4.71 -27.44
CA GLN A 72 -20.77 5.60 -26.87
C GLN A 72 -19.65 4.85 -26.15
N PHE A 73 -19.69 3.52 -26.06
CA PHE A 73 -18.66 2.74 -25.35
C PHE A 73 -17.24 2.94 -25.92
N ASN A 74 -17.10 3.09 -27.23
CA ASN A 74 -15.78 3.32 -27.83
C ASN A 74 -15.19 4.68 -27.43
N GLU A 75 -16.03 5.72 -27.36
CA GLU A 75 -15.62 7.05 -26.93
C GLU A 75 -15.25 7.06 -25.44
N PHE A 76 -16.09 6.42 -24.60
CA PHE A 76 -15.78 6.19 -23.19
C PHE A 76 -14.43 5.46 -23.02
N GLN A 77 -14.21 4.38 -23.76
CA GLN A 77 -13.00 3.58 -23.69
C GLN A 77 -11.78 4.39 -24.15
N GLU A 78 -11.91 5.16 -25.22
CA GLU A 78 -10.83 5.97 -25.76
C GLU A 78 -10.45 7.11 -24.80
N ALA A 79 -11.44 7.84 -24.28
CA ALA A 79 -11.25 8.89 -23.28
C ALA A 79 -10.59 8.32 -22.01
N THR A 80 -11.07 7.18 -21.52
CA THR A 80 -10.49 6.51 -20.34
C THR A 80 -9.06 6.05 -20.59
N ARG A 81 -8.76 5.51 -21.78
CA ARG A 81 -7.43 4.99 -22.13
C ARG A 81 -6.40 6.12 -22.30
N ARG A 82 -6.81 7.26 -22.85
CA ARG A 82 -5.95 8.43 -23.08
C ARG A 82 -5.85 9.35 -21.86
N GLY A 83 -6.82 9.27 -20.96
CA GLY A 83 -6.89 10.06 -19.75
C GLY A 83 -5.80 9.72 -18.75
N SER A 84 -5.77 10.50 -17.68
CA SER A 84 -4.88 10.27 -16.56
C SER A 84 -5.42 9.19 -15.61
N PHE A 85 -4.50 8.53 -14.91
CA PHE A 85 -4.82 7.51 -13.91
C PHE A 85 -3.97 7.71 -12.66
N LYS A 86 -4.45 7.22 -11.52
CA LYS A 86 -3.71 7.17 -10.26
C LYS A 86 -3.11 5.78 -10.06
N PRO A 87 -1.77 5.63 -10.15
CA PRO A 87 -1.11 4.38 -9.78
C PRO A 87 -1.01 4.28 -8.27
N LEU A 88 -1.57 3.23 -7.69
CA LEU A 88 -1.43 2.91 -6.29
C LEU A 88 -0.57 1.66 -6.18
N CYS A 89 0.53 1.75 -5.45
CA CYS A 89 1.49 0.68 -5.30
C CYS A 89 1.81 0.42 -3.83
N TRP A 90 1.97 -0.85 -3.49
CA TRP A 90 2.26 -1.31 -2.14
C TRP A 90 3.50 -2.20 -2.12
N GLY A 91 4.35 -1.98 -1.12
CA GLY A 91 5.44 -2.89 -0.76
C GLY A 91 4.99 -3.95 0.25
N VAL A 92 5.96 -4.73 0.76
CA VAL A 92 5.67 -5.72 1.81
C VAL A 92 4.99 -5.07 3.03
N LYS A 93 4.06 -5.82 3.64
CA LYS A 93 3.23 -5.38 4.78
C LYS A 93 2.22 -4.28 4.43
N ASN A 94 1.73 -4.23 3.19
CA ASN A 94 0.71 -3.27 2.73
C ASN A 94 1.07 -1.80 2.98
N ARG A 95 2.36 -1.47 2.89
CA ARG A 95 2.81 -0.07 2.97
C ARG A 95 2.78 0.54 1.60
N VAL A 96 2.07 1.66 1.45
CA VAL A 96 2.08 2.45 0.21
C VAL A 96 3.52 2.84 -0.11
N VAL A 97 3.90 2.68 -1.38
CA VAL A 97 5.21 3.10 -1.85
C VAL A 97 5.26 4.63 -1.82
N PRO A 98 6.21 5.24 -1.08
CA PRO A 98 6.23 6.69 -0.89
C PRO A 98 6.23 7.45 -2.22
N GLY A 99 5.42 8.50 -2.29
CA GLY A 99 5.27 9.36 -3.46
C GLY A 99 4.19 8.88 -4.42
N THR A 100 3.80 7.60 -4.41
CA THR A 100 2.78 7.09 -5.35
C THR A 100 1.39 7.63 -5.09
N GLU A 101 1.11 8.03 -3.86
CA GLU A 101 -0.17 8.63 -3.43
C GLU A 101 -0.52 9.95 -4.14
N TYR A 102 0.49 10.69 -4.62
CA TYR A 102 0.32 11.95 -5.34
C TYR A 102 0.66 11.84 -6.83
N LEU A 103 1.03 10.66 -7.32
CA LEU A 103 1.35 10.48 -8.72
C LEU A 103 0.07 10.46 -9.56
N GLU A 104 0.17 11.13 -10.70
CA GLU A 104 -0.78 11.02 -11.79
C GLU A 104 -0.02 10.52 -13.02
N GLY A 105 -0.43 9.35 -13.51
CA GLY A 105 0.14 8.69 -14.66
C GLY A 105 -0.68 8.98 -15.91
N TYR A 106 -0.02 8.90 -17.06
CA TYR A 106 -0.64 8.95 -18.38
C TYR A 106 -0.23 7.72 -19.17
N SER A 107 -1.08 7.26 -20.08
CA SER A 107 -0.76 6.13 -20.94
C SER A 107 0.50 6.41 -21.75
N ILE A 108 1.49 5.51 -21.67
CA ILE A 108 2.71 5.64 -22.47
C ILE A 108 2.57 4.90 -23.81
N ASN A 109 3.12 5.48 -24.87
CA ASN A 109 3.22 4.81 -26.16
C ASN A 109 4.38 3.80 -26.11
N VAL A 110 4.06 2.51 -26.01
CA VAL A 110 5.06 1.43 -26.04
C VAL A 110 5.63 1.31 -27.45
N THR A 111 6.78 1.96 -27.69
CA THR A 111 7.44 1.96 -29.01
C THR A 111 8.35 0.77 -29.24
N LYS A 112 8.73 0.04 -28.19
CA LYS A 112 9.68 -1.07 -28.24
C LYS A 112 9.12 -2.26 -27.49
N THR A 113 9.01 -3.39 -28.19
CA THR A 113 8.74 -4.68 -27.55
C THR A 113 10.02 -5.23 -26.93
N TYR A 114 9.87 -5.91 -25.80
CA TYR A 114 10.99 -6.60 -25.17
C TYR A 114 11.56 -7.65 -26.12
N LYS A 115 12.86 -7.56 -26.40
CA LYS A 115 13.60 -8.59 -27.14
C LYS A 115 14.43 -9.40 -26.16
N LYS A 116 14.13 -10.69 -26.05
CA LYS A 116 14.89 -11.64 -25.23
C LYS A 116 16.36 -11.58 -25.65
N GLN A 117 17.26 -11.36 -24.70
CA GLN A 117 18.69 -11.42 -24.97
C GLN A 117 19.08 -12.86 -25.33
N ARG A 118 19.85 -13.04 -26.42
CA ARG A 118 20.27 -14.37 -26.90
C ARG A 118 21.20 -15.09 -25.93
N HIS A 119 21.96 -14.34 -25.13
CA HIS A 119 22.89 -14.89 -24.16
C HIS A 119 22.63 -14.25 -22.80
N CYS A 120 22.45 -15.10 -21.79
CA CYS A 120 22.50 -14.65 -20.40
C CYS A 120 23.95 -14.30 -20.07
N LYS A 121 24.23 -13.06 -19.63
CA LYS A 121 25.53 -12.78 -19.02
C LYS A 121 25.68 -13.71 -17.83
N HIS A 122 26.72 -14.54 -17.82
CA HIS A 122 27.07 -15.31 -16.64
C HIS A 122 27.29 -14.30 -15.50
N LYS A 123 26.38 -14.29 -14.53
CA LYS A 123 26.67 -13.69 -13.23
C LYS A 123 27.85 -14.50 -12.70
N ARG A 124 28.99 -13.86 -12.43
CA ARG A 124 30.02 -14.50 -11.59
C ARG A 124 29.32 -14.79 -10.26
N LEU A 125 28.94 -16.04 -10.05
CA LEU A 125 28.67 -16.54 -8.71
C LEU A 125 30.01 -16.43 -8.00
N PHE A 126 30.19 -15.39 -7.19
CA PHE A 126 31.19 -15.45 -6.13
C PHE A 126 30.63 -16.41 -5.07
N VAL A 127 30.54 -17.69 -5.45
CA VAL A 127 30.40 -18.81 -4.54
C VAL A 127 31.66 -19.61 -4.82
N THR A 128 32.73 -19.22 -4.14
CA THR A 128 33.90 -20.07 -4.02
C THR A 128 33.48 -21.34 -3.31
N GLU A 129 33.82 -22.48 -3.91
CA GLU A 129 33.48 -23.85 -3.53
C GLU A 129 33.94 -24.21 -2.09
N GLU A 130 34.77 -23.37 -1.47
CA GLU A 130 35.39 -23.58 -0.16
C GLU A 130 34.55 -23.09 1.04
N THR A 131 33.34 -22.56 0.83
CA THR A 131 32.46 -22.15 1.95
C THR A 131 31.04 -22.66 1.74
N MET A 132 30.89 -23.98 1.71
CA MET A 132 29.60 -24.66 1.82
C MET A 132 29.34 -25.05 3.29
N PRO A 133 28.68 -24.23 4.12
CA PRO A 133 27.82 -24.79 5.14
C PRO A 133 26.52 -25.20 4.44
N ASP A 134 26.29 -26.51 4.41
CA ASP A 134 25.01 -27.20 4.17
C ASP A 134 23.90 -26.32 3.57
N ILE A 135 23.74 -26.35 2.24
CA ILE A 135 22.61 -25.73 1.55
C ILE A 135 21.35 -26.54 1.89
N SER A 136 20.86 -26.34 3.10
CA SER A 136 19.42 -26.33 3.31
C SER A 136 18.89 -25.19 2.44
N PHE A 137 18.19 -25.53 1.36
CA PHE A 137 17.29 -24.58 0.74
C PHE A 137 16.49 -23.94 1.87
N PRO A 138 16.39 -22.60 1.96
CA PRO A 138 15.53 -22.00 2.97
C PRO A 138 14.13 -22.52 2.66
N VAL A 139 13.68 -23.48 3.46
CA VAL A 139 12.31 -23.94 3.50
C VAL A 139 11.51 -22.66 3.60
N LEU A 140 10.74 -22.40 2.55
CA LEU A 140 9.81 -21.29 2.54
C LEU A 140 8.87 -21.59 3.70
N HIS A 141 9.12 -21.00 4.88
CA HIS A 141 8.13 -21.01 5.93
C HIS A 141 6.91 -20.35 5.31
N GLU A 142 5.85 -21.14 5.12
CA GLU A 142 4.52 -20.66 4.82
C GLU A 142 4.17 -19.70 5.95
N ILE A 143 4.44 -18.41 5.72
CA ILE A 143 3.88 -17.36 6.53
C ILE A 143 2.44 -17.29 6.04
N ASP A 144 1.57 -17.99 6.77
CA ASP A 144 0.11 -17.92 6.70
C ASP A 144 -0.36 -16.46 6.86
N ASN A 145 -0.26 -15.70 5.78
CA ASN A 145 -0.80 -14.37 5.67
C ASN A 145 -1.19 -14.16 4.20
N ASN A 146 -2.25 -14.87 3.82
CA ASN A 146 -2.97 -14.72 2.54
C ASN A 146 -3.74 -13.38 2.43
N ASN A 147 -3.44 -12.41 3.28
CA ASN A 147 -4.04 -11.07 3.31
C ASN A 147 -3.43 -10.09 2.30
N VAL A 148 -2.48 -10.52 1.46
CA VAL A 148 -1.99 -9.71 0.32
C VAL A 148 -3.07 -9.58 -0.76
N ILE A 149 -3.95 -10.58 -0.90
CA ILE A 149 -5.04 -10.55 -1.89
C ILE A 149 -6.20 -9.65 -1.42
N GLU A 150 -6.43 -9.56 -0.11
CA GLU A 150 -7.59 -8.83 0.45
C GLU A 150 -7.42 -7.30 0.39
N GLY A 151 -6.18 -6.79 0.40
CA GLY A 151 -5.91 -5.36 0.25
C GLY A 151 -6.20 -4.82 -1.16
N ALA A 152 -6.04 -5.66 -2.20
CA ALA A 152 -6.29 -5.27 -3.59
C ALA A 152 -7.80 -5.21 -3.91
N ALA A 153 -8.60 -6.09 -3.28
CA ALA A 153 -10.05 -6.17 -3.50
C ALA A 153 -10.84 -5.09 -2.74
N ARG A 154 -10.29 -4.49 -1.67
CA ARG A 154 -10.99 -3.43 -0.91
C ARG A 154 -10.85 -2.02 -1.49
N SER A 155 -9.87 -1.81 -2.38
CA SER A 155 -9.61 -0.51 -3.02
C SER A 155 -10.64 -0.13 -4.11
N SER A 156 -11.43 -1.09 -4.59
CA SER A 156 -12.51 -0.86 -5.57
C SER A 156 -13.77 -0.25 -4.95
N GLN A 157 -13.82 -0.07 -3.62
CA GLN A 157 -14.90 0.69 -2.98
C GLN A 157 -14.65 2.18 -3.19
N ASN A 158 -15.51 2.82 -3.97
CA ASN A 158 -15.54 4.26 -4.15
C ASN A 158 -15.52 4.99 -2.80
N SER A 159 -14.67 6.01 -2.72
CA SER A 159 -14.65 7.02 -1.66
C SER A 159 -15.92 7.87 -1.71
N ALA A 160 -17.03 7.35 -1.22
CA ALA A 160 -18.22 8.11 -0.88
C ALA A 160 -19.00 7.36 0.21
N SER A 161 -18.76 7.76 1.46
CA SER A 161 -19.57 7.59 2.68
C SER A 161 -18.74 7.14 3.89
N GLU A 162 -18.41 8.10 4.75
CA GLU A 162 -18.04 7.85 6.15
C GLU A 162 -19.27 7.53 7.02
N THR A 163 -19.01 6.85 8.14
CA THR A 163 -19.82 6.60 9.34
C THR A 163 -20.75 5.37 9.36
N VAL A 164 -20.30 4.29 10.02
CA VAL A 164 -21.09 3.48 10.98
C VAL A 164 -20.15 2.79 11.97
N HIS A 165 -20.24 3.25 13.23
CA HIS A 165 -20.12 2.55 14.51
C HIS A 165 -19.04 1.49 14.75
N GLY A 166 -18.11 1.85 15.66
CA GLY A 166 -17.33 0.91 16.45
C GLY A 166 -18.15 0.26 17.57
N LEU A 167 -17.82 -1.01 17.85
CA LEU A 167 -17.99 -1.83 19.07
C LEU A 167 -17.45 -3.23 18.65
N SER A 168 -16.60 -4.00 19.32
CA SER A 168 -15.97 -3.95 20.63
C SER A 168 -14.72 -4.87 20.62
N LYS A 169 -13.66 -4.41 21.29
CA LYS A 169 -12.75 -5.16 22.20
C LYS A 169 -12.58 -6.68 21.99
N ALA A 170 -11.35 -7.08 21.63
CA ALA A 170 -10.69 -8.24 22.21
C ALA A 170 -9.25 -7.86 22.56
N GLN A 171 -8.90 -8.14 23.81
CA GLN A 171 -7.80 -7.59 24.57
C GLN A 171 -6.55 -8.45 24.34
N GLY A 172 -5.49 -7.89 23.74
CA GLY A 172 -4.19 -8.52 23.58
C GLY A 172 -3.11 -7.64 24.21
N TYR A 173 -2.83 -7.89 25.47
CA TYR A 173 -1.83 -7.18 26.29
C TYR A 173 -0.42 -7.42 25.72
N SER A 174 0.19 -6.38 25.12
CA SER A 174 1.56 -6.44 24.62
C SER A 174 2.55 -6.16 25.76
N GLN A 175 3.31 -7.19 26.14
CA GLN A 175 4.43 -7.09 27.09
C GLN A 175 5.64 -6.46 26.40
N THR A 176 5.83 -5.15 26.54
CA THR A 176 7.10 -4.48 26.16
C THR A 176 7.58 -3.42 27.17
N ILE A 177 7.15 -3.49 28.43
CA ILE A 177 7.53 -2.51 29.48
C ILE A 177 8.49 -3.09 30.55
N THR A 178 8.83 -4.38 30.49
CA THR A 178 9.63 -5.01 31.56
C THR A 178 11.15 -4.92 31.37
N THR A 179 11.68 -4.59 30.19
CA THR A 179 13.14 -4.57 29.99
C THR A 179 13.80 -3.24 30.32
N THR A 180 13.12 -2.10 30.13
CA THR A 180 13.71 -0.77 30.38
C THR A 180 13.70 -0.39 31.87
N THR A 181 12.73 -0.87 32.64
CA THR A 181 12.59 -0.60 34.09
C THR A 181 13.58 -1.41 34.95
N LEU A 182 13.96 -2.62 34.52
CA LEU A 182 14.95 -3.44 35.22
C LEU A 182 16.39 -2.91 35.08
N ILE A 183 16.73 -2.28 33.95
CA ILE A 183 18.07 -1.70 33.75
C ILE A 183 18.26 -0.44 34.61
N LEU A 184 17.23 0.41 34.74
CA LEU A 184 17.32 1.62 35.57
C LEU A 184 17.38 1.31 37.07
N THR A 185 16.66 0.29 37.53
CA THR A 185 16.68 -0.12 38.95
C THR A 185 17.98 -0.81 39.35
N THR A 186 18.58 -1.62 38.47
CA THR A 186 19.89 -2.25 38.73
C THR A 186 21.03 -1.23 38.78
N VAL A 187 21.03 -0.22 37.89
CA VAL A 187 22.02 0.87 37.93
C VAL A 187 21.86 1.71 39.21
N TYR A 188 20.64 2.01 39.63
CA TYR A 188 20.38 2.76 40.87
C TYR A 188 20.82 2.00 42.13
N LEU A 189 20.56 0.69 42.20
CA LEU A 189 21.01 -0.15 43.32
C LEU A 189 22.54 -0.29 43.38
N LEU A 190 23.23 -0.40 42.23
CA LEU A 190 24.69 -0.41 42.17
C LEU A 190 25.28 0.93 42.66
N LEU A 191 24.69 2.06 42.26
CA LEU A 191 25.09 3.40 42.73
C LEU A 191 24.88 3.57 44.25
N GLN A 192 23.77 3.05 44.80
CA GLN A 192 23.57 3.05 46.26
C GLN A 192 24.55 2.13 47.00
N HIS A 193 24.94 1.00 46.41
CA HIS A 193 25.87 0.08 47.03
C HIS A 193 27.31 0.63 47.02
N LEU A 194 27.71 1.34 45.96
CA LEU A 194 28.98 2.06 45.88
C LEU A 194 29.05 3.23 46.87
N SER A 195 27.97 4.00 47.02
CA SER A 195 27.93 5.11 47.98
C SER A 195 27.95 4.63 49.43
N ARG A 196 27.25 3.54 49.77
CA ARG A 196 27.32 2.93 51.11
C ARG A 196 28.72 2.40 51.45
N ARG A 197 29.42 1.81 50.48
CA ARG A 197 30.80 1.34 50.67
C ARG A 197 31.77 2.49 50.92
N TRP A 198 31.59 3.61 50.22
CA TRP A 198 32.37 4.84 50.46
C TRP A 198 32.11 5.41 51.86
N TRP A 199 30.86 5.43 52.32
CA TRP A 199 30.52 5.91 53.66
C TRP A 199 31.06 5.00 54.78
N GLN A 200 31.17 3.69 54.57
CA GLN A 200 31.80 2.78 55.53
C GLN A 200 33.32 2.94 55.60
N CYS A 201 34.00 3.23 54.48
CA CYS A 201 35.43 3.55 54.49
C CYS A 201 35.72 4.89 55.21
N TRP A 202 34.82 5.86 55.14
CA TRP A 202 34.98 7.15 55.82
C TRP A 202 34.75 7.07 57.34
N ARG A 203 33.89 6.14 57.80
CA ARG A 203 33.60 5.95 59.23
C ARG A 203 34.68 5.19 60.02
N LEU A 204 35.59 4.49 59.32
CA LEU A 204 36.73 3.78 59.93
C LEU A 204 37.98 4.65 60.09
N HIS A 205 37.94 5.92 59.65
CA HIS A 205 39.05 6.87 59.76
C HIS A 205 38.84 7.94 60.83
N LEU A 206 37.78 7.82 61.65
CA LEU A 206 37.34 8.81 62.64
C LEU A 206 37.02 8.21 64.03
N THR A 207 37.59 7.06 64.35
CA THR A 207 37.71 6.54 65.73
C THR A 207 39.13 6.10 66.00
#